data_AF-A0ABD6BQ49-F1
#
_entry.id   AF-A0ABD6BQ49-F1
#
_cell.length_a   1.000
_cell.length_b   1.000
_cell.length_c   1.000
_cell.angle_alpha   90.00
_cell.angle_beta   90.00
_cell.angle_gamma   90.00
#
_symmetry.space_group_name_H-M   'P 1'
#
loop_
_entity.id
_entity.type
_entity.pdbx_description
1 polymer ?
#
loop_
_entity_poly.entity_id
_entity_poly.type
_entity_poly.pdbx_seq_one_letter_code
_entity_poly.pdbx_strand_id
1 'polypeptide(L)'
;MSPLQFAVPVGALESVAGELPYAILAFIVLSLVTRHFEYSSHERAVDDGAESLSRSVPHVVVSALAVAASFLYMIVHPHSGMVISVLVTGTVLTDFFEFESRLVEARNDLELERPKAAIAAGLLSLGYAAYISLFWIVREQWVSIV
;
A
#
# COMPACT_ATOMS: atom_id res chain seq x y z
N MET A 1 30.21 -14.72 -14.56
CA MET A 1 29.08 -13.77 -14.51
C MET A 1 27.81 -14.59 -14.45
N SER A 2 26.89 -14.24 -13.54
CA SER A 2 25.63 -14.98 -13.38
C SER A 2 24.64 -14.55 -14.47
N PRO A 3 23.94 -15.46 -15.16
CA PRO A 3 22.93 -15.13 -16.18
C PRO A 3 21.83 -14.16 -15.69
N LEU A 4 21.60 -14.11 -14.38
CA LEU A 4 20.60 -13.24 -13.75
C LEU A 4 21.00 -11.75 -13.70
N GLN A 5 22.28 -11.40 -13.94
CA GLN A 5 22.72 -10.00 -14.02
C GLN A 5 22.15 -9.25 -15.23
N PHE A 6 21.61 -9.95 -16.24
CA PHE A 6 21.08 -9.34 -17.46
C PHE A 6 19.57 -9.06 -17.44
N ALA A 7 18.80 -9.67 -16.53
CA ALA A 7 17.33 -9.56 -16.52
C ALA A 7 16.81 -8.42 -15.61
N VAL A 8 17.57 -8.05 -14.58
CA VAL A 8 17.31 -6.90 -13.70
C VAL A 8 18.67 -6.24 -13.44
N PRO A 9 18.83 -4.92 -13.57
CA PRO A 9 20.07 -4.24 -13.22
C PRO A 9 20.23 -4.23 -11.69
N VAL A 10 20.57 -5.38 -11.11
CA VAL A 10 20.66 -5.58 -9.65
C VAL A 10 21.60 -4.56 -9.02
N GLY A 11 22.69 -4.18 -9.69
CA GLY A 11 23.60 -3.14 -9.19
C GLY A 11 22.98 -1.75 -9.10
N ALA A 12 22.05 -1.38 -9.99
CA ALA A 12 21.32 -0.11 -9.88
C ALA A 12 20.28 -0.17 -8.75
N LEU A 13 19.65 -1.33 -8.54
CA LEU A 13 18.72 -1.54 -7.43
C LEU A 13 19.45 -1.51 -6.07
N GLU A 14 20.61 -2.14 -5.99
CA GLU A 14 21.48 -2.11 -4.80
C GLU A 14 21.87 -0.68 -4.41
N SER A 15 22.10 0.21 -5.38
CA SER A 15 22.46 1.61 -5.10
C SER A 15 21.33 2.44 -4.46
N VAL A 16 20.08 1.99 -4.55
CA VAL A 16 18.90 2.67 -3.97
C VAL A 16 18.21 1.82 -2.90
N ALA A 17 18.83 0.72 -2.48
CA ALA A 17 18.22 -0.25 -1.58
C ALA A 17 17.93 0.33 -0.18
N GLY A 18 18.76 1.27 0.28
CA GLY A 18 18.59 1.93 1.58
C GLY A 18 17.39 2.87 1.62
N GLU A 19 16.96 3.36 0.46
CA GLU A 19 15.92 4.36 0.27
C GLU A 19 14.54 3.70 0.09
N LEU A 20 14.51 2.44 -0.38
CA LEU A 20 13.27 1.69 -0.62
C LEU A 20 12.32 1.62 0.59
N PRO A 21 12.77 1.35 1.84
CA PRO A 21 11.89 1.37 2.99
C PRO A 21 11.17 2.71 3.18
N TYR A 22 11.83 3.83 2.91
CA TYR A 22 11.22 5.16 3.03
C TYR A 22 10.25 5.45 1.89
N ALA A 23 10.58 5.01 0.66
CA ALA A 23 9.68 5.12 -0.48
C ALA A 23 8.39 4.31 -0.25
N ILE A 24 8.50 3.07 0.23
CA ILE A 24 7.36 2.23 0.58
C ILE A 24 6.49 2.90 1.66
N LEU A 25 7.12 3.40 2.72
CA LEU A 25 6.41 4.14 3.79
C LEU A 25 5.66 5.34 3.22
N ALA A 26 6.30 6.15 2.37
CA ALA A 26 5.68 7.30 1.74
C ALA A 26 4.49 6.92 0.86
N PHE A 27 4.61 5.86 0.04
CA PHE A 27 3.50 5.39 -0.80
C PHE A 27 2.33 4.84 0.02
N ILE A 28 2.58 4.16 1.14
CA ILE A 28 1.51 3.67 2.03
C ILE A 28 0.80 4.84 2.73
N VAL A 29 1.54 5.86 3.19
CA VAL A 29 0.92 7.06 3.74
C VAL A 29 0.08 7.76 2.67
N LEU A 30 0.61 7.90 1.46
CA LEU A 30 -0.10 8.53 0.35
C LEU A 30 -1.32 7.69 -0.09
N SER A 31 -1.28 6.36 -0.01
CA SER A 31 -2.43 5.51 -0.33
C SER A 31 -3.56 5.71 0.68
N LEU A 32 -3.26 5.86 1.96
CA LEU A 32 -4.25 6.19 3.00
C LEU A 32 -4.89 7.57 2.77
N VAL A 33 -4.07 8.56 2.41
CA VAL A 33 -4.54 9.92 2.10
C VAL A 33 -5.44 9.93 0.87
N THR A 34 -5.00 9.30 -0.23
CA THR A 34 -5.79 9.22 -1.46
C THR A 34 -7.07 8.43 -1.27
N ARG A 35 -7.07 7.39 -0.44
CA ARG A 35 -8.28 6.64 -0.06
C ARG A 35 -9.29 7.52 0.68
N HIS A 36 -8.82 8.35 1.61
CA HIS A 36 -9.71 9.27 2.33
C HIS A 36 -10.41 10.21 1.35
N PHE A 37 -9.66 10.81 0.41
CA PHE A 37 -10.25 11.66 -0.62
C PHE A 37 -11.19 10.92 -1.56
N GLU A 38 -10.86 9.67 -1.93
CA GLU A 38 -11.72 8.84 -2.75
C GLU A 38 -13.05 8.54 -2.04
N TYR A 39 -13.02 8.16 -0.76
CA TYR A 39 -14.25 7.93 0.02
C TYR A 39 -15.12 9.19 0.09
N SER A 40 -14.54 10.36 0.40
CA SER A 40 -15.28 11.62 0.38
C SER A 40 -15.78 12.01 -1.00
N SER A 41 -15.18 11.53 -2.08
CA SER A 41 -15.72 11.69 -3.43
C SER A 41 -16.91 10.76 -3.67
N HIS A 42 -16.85 9.51 -3.21
CA HIS A 42 -17.95 8.56 -3.32
C HIS A 42 -19.17 8.99 -2.52
N GLU A 43 -19.00 9.50 -1.29
CA GLU A 43 -20.08 10.05 -0.48
C GLU A 43 -20.84 11.19 -1.18
N ARG A 44 -20.15 12.02 -1.98
CA ARG A 44 -20.79 13.10 -2.73
C ARG A 44 -21.44 12.64 -4.03
N ALA A 45 -20.89 11.58 -4.62
CA ALA A 45 -21.33 11.06 -5.91
C ALA A 45 -22.53 10.10 -5.78
N VAL A 46 -22.68 9.43 -4.63
CA VAL A 46 -23.74 8.43 -4.42
C VAL A 46 -25.15 9.00 -4.63
N ASP A 47 -25.34 10.30 -4.36
CA ASP A 47 -26.60 11.02 -4.60
C ASP A 47 -26.99 11.04 -6.10
N ASP A 48 -26.02 10.92 -7.00
CA ASP A 48 -26.19 10.87 -8.46
C ASP A 48 -26.37 9.43 -9.00
N GLY A 49 -26.43 8.43 -8.12
CA GLY A 49 -26.62 7.02 -8.45
C GLY A 49 -25.33 6.20 -8.60
N ALA A 50 -25.45 4.88 -8.70
CA ALA A 50 -24.30 3.96 -8.68
C ALA A 50 -23.33 4.15 -9.87
N GLU A 51 -23.83 4.61 -11.01
CA GLU A 51 -23.04 4.84 -12.22
C GLU A 51 -22.07 6.02 -12.11
N SER A 52 -22.27 6.91 -11.13
CA SER A 52 -21.38 8.04 -10.87
C SER A 52 -20.10 7.62 -10.12
N LEU A 53 -20.13 6.47 -9.43
CA LEU A 53 -19.01 5.96 -8.67
C LEU A 53 -17.91 5.47 -9.63
N SER A 54 -16.72 6.02 -9.45
CA SER A 54 -15.53 5.65 -10.24
C SER A 54 -14.31 5.51 -9.35
N ARG A 55 -13.32 4.75 -9.82
CA ARG A 55 -12.08 4.53 -9.09
C ARG A 55 -11.14 5.73 -9.24
N SER A 56 -10.52 6.14 -8.15
CA SER A 56 -9.56 7.23 -8.13
C SER A 56 -8.25 6.84 -8.82
N VAL A 57 -7.96 7.46 -9.97
CA VAL A 57 -6.68 7.24 -10.70
C VAL A 57 -5.46 7.51 -9.81
N PRO A 58 -5.39 8.62 -9.04
CA PRO A 58 -4.29 8.84 -8.11
C PRO A 58 -4.12 7.70 -7.09
N HIS A 59 -5.22 7.20 -6.53
CA HIS A 59 -5.15 6.10 -5.56
C HIS A 59 -4.61 4.82 -6.19
N VAL A 60 -5.12 4.44 -7.37
CA VAL A 60 -4.65 3.26 -8.11
C VAL A 60 -3.16 3.34 -8.44
N VAL A 61 -2.68 4.51 -8.92
CA VAL A 61 -1.27 4.71 -9.24
C VAL A 61 -0.39 4.57 -8.00
N VAL A 62 -0.76 5.21 -6.90
CA VAL A 62 0.01 5.16 -5.65
C VAL A 62 0.05 3.74 -5.08
N SER A 63 -1.09 3.05 -5.09
CA SER A 63 -1.18 1.65 -4.67
C SER A 63 -0.33 0.71 -5.53
N ALA A 64 -0.32 0.91 -6.85
CA ALA A 64 0.55 0.15 -7.76
C ALA A 64 2.04 0.43 -7.50
N LEU A 65 2.40 1.69 -7.24
CA LEU A 65 3.78 2.07 -6.87
C LEU A 65 4.19 1.44 -5.53
N ALA A 66 3.30 1.39 -4.54
CA ALA A 66 3.56 0.71 -3.27
C ALA A 66 3.84 -0.79 -3.49
N VAL A 67 3.04 -1.47 -4.32
CA VAL A 67 3.25 -2.89 -4.67
C VAL A 67 4.59 -3.06 -5.39
N ALA A 68 4.87 -2.27 -6.42
CA ALA A 68 6.13 -2.35 -7.17
C ALA A 68 7.35 -2.14 -6.26
N ALA A 69 7.31 -1.11 -5.41
CA ALA A 69 8.38 -0.83 -4.45
C ALA A 69 8.57 -1.99 -3.45
N SER A 70 7.48 -2.59 -2.96
CA SER A 70 7.55 -3.73 -2.05
C SER A 70 8.22 -4.96 -2.69
N PHE A 71 7.92 -5.23 -3.96
CA PHE A 71 8.50 -6.34 -4.71
C PHE A 71 9.98 -6.08 -5.04
N LEU A 72 10.33 -4.84 -5.39
CA LEU A 72 11.73 -4.45 -5.58
C LEU A 72 12.52 -4.60 -4.28
N TYR A 73 11.94 -4.21 -3.14
CA TYR A 73 12.56 -4.38 -1.84
C TYR A 73 12.75 -5.87 -1.46
N MET A 74 11.82 -6.75 -1.86
CA MET A 74 11.95 -8.21 -1.71
C MET A 74 13.13 -8.80 -2.47
N ILE A 75 13.56 -8.21 -3.59
CA ILE A 75 14.75 -8.69 -4.31
C ILE A 75 16.02 -8.47 -3.46
N VAL A 76 16.13 -7.32 -2.78
CA VAL A 76 17.32 -6.97 -1.98
C VAL A 76 17.26 -7.50 -0.55
N HIS A 77 16.06 -7.50 0.05
CA HIS A 77 15.79 -7.99 1.40
C HIS A 77 14.65 -9.03 1.37
N PRO A 78 14.94 -10.31 1.06
CA PRO A 78 13.91 -11.31 0.79
C PRO A 78 12.88 -11.51 1.91
N HIS A 79 13.32 -11.57 3.16
CA HIS A 79 12.41 -11.85 4.27
C HIS A 79 11.49 -10.66 4.57
N SER A 80 12.06 -9.49 4.85
CA SER A 80 11.25 -8.29 5.16
C SER A 80 10.44 -7.82 3.96
N GLY A 81 11.02 -7.91 2.76
CA GLY A 81 10.34 -7.61 1.52
C GLY A 81 9.16 -8.52 1.22
N MET A 82 9.25 -9.82 1.51
CA MET A 82 8.10 -10.73 1.37
C MET A 82 6.95 -10.32 2.29
N VAL A 83 7.23 -10.02 3.56
CA VAL A 83 6.19 -9.61 4.53
C VAL A 83 5.49 -8.33 4.06
N ILE A 84 6.23 -7.27 3.73
CA ILE A 84 5.61 -6.02 3.28
C ILE A 84 4.87 -6.19 1.94
N SER A 85 5.38 -7.03 1.05
CA SER A 85 4.73 -7.35 -0.24
C SER A 85 3.35 -7.98 -0.04
N VAL A 86 3.23 -8.95 0.86
CA VAL A 86 1.95 -9.59 1.20
C VAL A 86 0.98 -8.57 1.80
N LEU A 87 1.44 -7.75 2.74
CA LEU A 87 0.60 -6.74 3.40
C LEU A 87 0.08 -5.68 2.42
N VAL A 88 0.96 -5.12 1.59
CA VAL A 88 0.60 -4.10 0.60
C VAL A 88 -0.33 -4.69 -0.47
N THR A 89 -0.02 -5.88 -0.99
CA THR A 89 -0.88 -6.56 -1.97
C THR A 89 -2.26 -6.86 -1.37
N GLY A 90 -2.31 -7.36 -0.13
CA GLY A 90 -3.56 -7.59 0.59
C GLY A 90 -4.38 -6.31 0.79
N THR A 91 -3.71 -5.17 1.04
CA THR A 91 -4.37 -3.86 1.12
C THR A 91 -5.02 -3.48 -0.21
N VAL A 92 -4.31 -3.63 -1.33
CA VAL A 92 -4.83 -3.34 -2.68
C VAL A 92 -6.00 -4.26 -3.04
N LEU A 93 -5.92 -5.55 -2.70
CA LEU A 93 -7.03 -6.47 -2.89
C LEU A 93 -8.25 -6.06 -2.07
N THR A 94 -8.03 -5.57 -0.85
CA THR A 94 -9.12 -5.07 -0.01
C THR A 94 -9.75 -3.81 -0.61
N ASP A 95 -8.94 -2.87 -1.11
CA ASP A 95 -9.44 -1.68 -1.82
C ASP A 95 -10.29 -2.06 -3.04
N PHE A 96 -9.88 -3.09 -3.79
CA PHE A 96 -10.66 -3.60 -4.92
C PHE A 96 -12.05 -4.04 -4.49
N PHE A 97 -12.15 -4.88 -3.45
CA PHE A 97 -13.44 -5.41 -2.99
C PHE A 97 -14.30 -4.35 -2.29
N GLU A 98 -13.69 -3.38 -1.62
CA GLU A 98 -14.39 -2.23 -1.03
C GLU A 98 -15.05 -1.36 -2.10
N PHE A 99 -14.44 -1.22 -3.28
CA PHE A 99 -15.10 -0.54 -4.39
C PHE A 99 -16.31 -1.33 -4.90
N GLU A 100 -16.17 -2.65 -5.06
CA GLU A 100 -17.29 -3.49 -5.50
C GLU A 100 -18.44 -3.51 -4.47
N SER A 101 -18.14 -3.51 -3.17
CA SER A 101 -19.16 -3.43 -2.13
C SER A 101 -19.92 -2.11 -2.18
N ARG A 102 -19.24 -0.99 -2.42
CA ARG A 102 -19.89 0.33 -2.58
C ARG A 102 -20.82 0.40 -3.78
N LEU A 103 -20.47 -0.23 -4.90
CA LEU A 103 -21.38 -0.31 -6.03
C LEU A 103 -22.64 -1.09 -5.69
N VAL A 104 -22.51 -2.15 -4.87
CA VAL A 104 -23.68 -2.88 -4.36
C VAL A 104 -24.50 -2.00 -3.41
N GLU A 105 -23.86 -1.31 -2.47
CA GLU A 105 -24.54 -0.39 -1.54
C GLU A 105 -25.31 0.71 -2.28
N ALA A 106 -24.66 1.39 -3.22
CA ALA A 106 -25.25 2.46 -4.03
C ALA A 106 -26.42 1.96 -4.90
N ARG A 107 -26.34 0.74 -5.45
CA ARG A 107 -27.44 0.15 -6.26
C ARG A 107 -28.66 -0.27 -5.44
N ASN A 108 -28.50 -0.40 -4.13
CA ASN A 108 -29.55 -0.84 -3.21
C ASN A 108 -30.00 0.30 -2.29
N ASP A 109 -29.67 1.56 -2.61
CA ASP A 109 -29.99 2.75 -1.81
C ASP A 109 -29.56 2.62 -0.34
N LEU A 110 -28.44 1.95 -0.10
CA LEU A 110 -27.84 1.80 1.24
C LEU A 110 -26.85 2.94 1.50
N GLU A 111 -26.73 3.35 2.76
CA GLU A 111 -25.71 4.29 3.19
C GLU A 111 -24.31 3.68 2.99
N LEU A 112 -23.38 4.43 2.38
CA LEU A 112 -22.04 3.94 2.09
C LEU A 112 -21.26 3.69 3.38
N GLU A 113 -20.86 2.45 3.60
CA GLU A 113 -20.03 2.13 4.76
C GLU A 113 -18.61 2.67 4.59
N ARG A 114 -17.99 3.02 5.73
CA ARG A 114 -16.56 3.35 5.77
C ARG A 114 -15.74 2.13 5.36
N PRO A 115 -14.59 2.31 4.66
CA PRO A 115 -13.74 1.21 4.23
C PRO A 115 -12.92 0.57 5.35
N LYS A 116 -13.59 -0.07 6.31
CA LYS A 116 -12.99 -0.58 7.54
C LYS A 116 -11.92 -1.62 7.24
N ALA A 117 -12.19 -2.53 6.30
CA ALA A 117 -11.27 -3.61 5.98
C ALA A 117 -10.00 -3.05 5.34
N ALA A 118 -10.16 -2.16 4.36
CA ALA A 118 -9.00 -1.56 3.72
C ALA A 118 -8.21 -0.68 4.70
N ILE A 119 -8.87 0.08 5.57
CA ILE A 119 -8.19 0.88 6.62
C ILE A 119 -7.37 -0.03 7.53
N ALA A 120 -7.95 -1.14 8.01
CA ALA A 120 -7.24 -2.08 8.87
C ALA A 120 -6.02 -2.68 8.16
N ALA A 121 -6.17 -3.16 6.92
CA ALA A 121 -5.06 -3.68 6.12
C ALA A 121 -3.97 -2.63 5.86
N GLY A 122 -4.39 -1.39 5.57
CA GLY A 122 -3.50 -0.26 5.37
C GLY A 122 -2.72 0.11 6.63
N LEU A 123 -3.34 0.09 7.80
CA LEU A 123 -2.67 0.34 9.08
C LEU A 123 -1.66 -0.76 9.44
N LEU A 124 -1.97 -2.02 9.14
CA LEU A 124 -1.01 -3.13 9.29
C LEU A 124 0.20 -2.94 8.37
N SER A 125 -0.05 -2.60 7.10
CA SER A 125 1.00 -2.28 6.14
C SER A 125 1.85 -1.09 6.60
N LEU A 126 1.21 -0.03 7.10
CA LEU A 126 1.88 1.15 7.63
C LEU A 126 2.74 0.83 8.85
N GLY A 127 2.24 0.02 9.79
CA GLY A 127 2.99 -0.39 10.97
C GLY A 127 4.24 -1.18 10.60
N TYR A 128 4.14 -2.12 9.67
CA TYR A 128 5.29 -2.89 9.22
C TYR A 128 6.28 -2.04 8.40
N ALA A 129 5.77 -1.15 7.53
CA ALA A 129 6.61 -0.20 6.82
C ALA A 129 7.37 0.71 7.80
N ALA A 130 6.68 1.31 8.76
CA ALA A 130 7.30 2.13 9.80
C ALA A 130 8.38 1.35 10.57
N TYR A 131 8.13 0.09 10.90
CA TYR A 131 9.13 -0.79 11.50
C TYR A 131 10.39 -0.88 10.63
N ILE A 132 10.28 -1.28 9.35
CA ILE A 132 11.48 -1.46 8.50
C ILE A 132 12.19 -0.14 8.15
N SER A 133 11.47 0.99 8.12
CA SER A 133 12.05 2.30 7.77
C SER A 133 12.64 3.03 8.97
N LEU A 134 12.09 2.84 10.18
CA LEU A 134 12.41 3.64 11.37
C LEU A 134 13.10 2.83 12.47
N PHE A 135 13.34 1.53 12.29
CA PHE A 135 13.98 0.69 13.30
C PHE A 135 15.33 1.23 13.79
N TRP A 136 16.07 1.95 12.95
CA TRP A 136 17.34 2.56 13.33
C TRP A 136 17.21 3.53 14.52
N ILE A 137 16.04 4.14 14.73
CA ILE A 137 15.77 5.06 15.85
C ILE A 137 15.83 4.34 17.20
N VAL A 138 15.38 3.08 17.24
CA VAL A 138 15.26 2.29 18.47
C VAL A 138 16.29 1.14 18.56
N ARG A 139 17.14 1.01 17.54
CA ARG A 139 18.06 -0.12 17.37
C ARG A 139 18.97 -0.27 18.59
N GLU A 140 19.57 0.82 19.05
CA GLU A 140 20.53 0.79 20.17
C GLU A 140 19.87 0.32 21.47
N GLN A 141 18.67 0.84 21.76
CA GLN A 141 17.91 0.45 22.95
C GLN A 141 17.47 -1.00 22.86
N TRP A 142 17.04 -1.47 21.68
CA TRP A 142 16.64 -2.86 21.48
C TRP A 142 17.79 -3.85 21.72
N VAL A 143 18.98 -3.55 21.17
CA VAL A 143 20.20 -4.36 21.35
C VAL A 143 20.67 -4.39 22.82
N SER A 144 20.28 -3.42 23.64
CA SER A 144 20.63 -3.42 25.07
C SER A 144 19.79 -4.39 25.92
N ILE A 145 18.64 -4.85 25.41
CA ILE A 145 17.66 -5.67 26.15
C ILE A 145 17.64 -7.12 25.66
N VAL A 146 17.91 -7.36 24.37
CA VAL A 146 17.97 -8.69 23.74
C VAL A 146 19.42 -9.14 23.61
#